data_AF-A0A9D9N0J9-F1
#
_entry.id   AF-A0A9D9N0J9-F1
#
_cell.length_a   1.000
_cell.length_b   1.000
_cell.length_c   1.000
_cell.angle_alpha   90.00
_cell.angle_beta   90.00
_cell.angle_gamma   90.00
#
_symmetry.space_group_name_H-M   'P 1'
#
loop_
_entity.id
_entity.type
_entity.pdbx_description
1 polymer ?
#
loop_
_entity_poly.entity_id
_entity_poly.type
_entity_poly.pdbx_seq_one_letter_code
_entity_poly.pdbx_strand_id
1 'polypeptide(L)' 'MKNRLQHYVGRMVALRQTTFRKLAEKAARSGEILENRFLVSAVNRGMQLICYGGSLCVTVPASEIVLV' A
#
# COMPACT_ATOMS: atom_id res chain seq x y z
N MET A 1 -22.37 1.19 -5.06
CA MET A 1 -21.49 1.94 -4.13
C MET A 1 -20.21 2.35 -4.85
N LYS A 2 -20.26 3.36 -5.72
CA LYS A 2 -19.06 3.93 -6.36
C LYS A 2 -18.60 5.12 -5.49
N ASN A 3 -17.30 5.23 -5.21
CA ASN A 3 -16.60 6.42 -4.69
C ASN A 3 -16.40 6.63 -3.17
N ARG A 4 -16.85 5.75 -2.27
CA ARG A 4 -16.49 5.94 -0.83
C ARG A 4 -15.00 5.77 -0.54
N LEU A 5 -14.21 5.16 -1.41
CA LEU A 5 -12.78 4.95 -1.14
C LEU A 5 -11.89 6.03 -1.75
N GLN A 6 -12.39 6.86 -2.67
CA GLN A 6 -11.56 7.88 -3.34
C GLN A 6 -11.03 8.95 -2.39
N HIS A 7 -11.69 9.21 -1.26
CA HIS A 7 -11.20 10.16 -0.25
C HIS A 7 -9.92 9.69 0.47
N TYR A 8 -9.52 8.43 0.27
CA TYR A 8 -8.24 7.92 0.77
C TYR A 8 -7.07 8.29 -0.14
N VAL A 9 -7.29 8.72 -1.38
CA VAL A 9 -6.21 9.20 -2.25
C VAL A 9 -5.47 10.35 -1.57
N GLY A 10 -4.14 10.30 -1.57
CA GLY A 10 -3.28 11.26 -0.88
C GLY A 10 -3.12 11.00 0.62
N ARG A 11 -3.79 9.98 1.19
CA ARG A 11 -3.59 9.61 2.60
C ARG A 11 -2.47 8.58 2.75
N MET A 12 -1.75 8.70 3.87
CA MET A 12 -0.83 7.67 4.32
C MET A 12 -1.58 6.51 4.95
N VAL A 13 -1.12 5.30 4.65
CA VAL A 13 -1.69 4.06 5.15
C VAL A 13 -0.59 3.03 5.40
N ALA A 14 -0.90 2.06 6.24
CA ALA A 14 -0.09 0.86 6.45
C ALA A 14 -0.81 -0.36 5.88
N LEU A 15 -0.05 -1.40 5.55
CA LEU A 15 -0.60 -2.71 5.24
C LEU A 15 -0.75 -3.53 6.51
N ARG A 16 -1.76 -4.41 6.54
CA ARG A 16 -1.85 -5.47 7.56
C ARG A 16 -0.56 -6.29 7.59
N GLN A 17 -0.18 -6.73 8.78
CA GLN A 17 1.12 -7.35 9.03
C GLN A 17 1.41 -8.56 8.11
N THR A 18 0.40 -9.39 7.84
CA THR A 18 0.52 -10.56 6.96
C THR A 18 0.82 -10.18 5.51
N THR A 19 0.13 -9.16 4.98
CA THR A 19 0.31 -8.65 3.62
C THR A 19 1.62 -7.88 3.49
N PHE A 20 1.97 -7.05 4.48
CA PHE A 20 3.24 -6.34 4.52
C PHE A 20 4.43 -7.31 4.53
N ARG A 21 4.38 -8.37 5.35
CA ARG A 21 5.50 -9.33 5.47
C ARG A 21 5.82 -10.00 4.13
N LYS A 22 4.79 -10.44 3.39
CA LYS A 22 4.97 -11.03 2.05
C LYS A 22 5.60 -10.04 1.07
N LEU A 23 5.24 -8.76 1.17
CA LEU A 23 5.80 -7.72 0.32
C LEU A 23 7.26 -7.41 0.69
N ALA A 24 7.55 -7.29 1.99
CA ALA A 24 8.89 -7.06 2.53
C ALA A 24 9.84 -8.21 2.17
N GLU A 25 9.40 -9.47 2.27
CA GLU A 25 10.19 -10.64 1.85
C GLU A 25 10.50 -10.64 0.34
N LYS A 26 9.60 -10.11 -0.49
CA LYS A 26 9.84 -9.96 -1.93
C LYS A 26 10.84 -8.83 -2.21
N ALA A 27 10.71 -7.70 -1.54
CA ALA A 27 11.62 -6.56 -1.69
C ALA A 27 13.03 -6.87 -1.17
N ALA A 28 13.13 -7.55 -0.02
CA ALA A 28 14.41 -7.97 0.54
C ALA A 28 15.21 -8.87 -0.41
N ARG A 29 14.53 -9.73 -1.17
CA ARG A 29 15.17 -10.55 -2.23
C ARG A 29 15.78 -9.72 -3.37
N SER A 30 15.34 -8.49 -3.54
CA SER A 30 15.86 -7.53 -4.53
C SER A 30 16.82 -6.51 -3.92
N GLY A 31 17.17 -6.66 -2.63
CA GLY A 31 18.04 -5.73 -1.89
C GLY A 31 17.34 -4.47 -1.41
N GLU A 32 16.01 -4.38 -1.54
CA GLU A 32 15.22 -3.23 -1.10
C GLU A 32 14.73 -3.41 0.35
N ILE A 33 14.80 -2.35 1.15
CA ILE A 33 14.22 -2.29 2.49
C ILE A 33 12.94 -1.48 2.40
N LEU A 34 11.81 -2.06 2.84
CA LEU A 34 10.51 -1.39 2.85
C LEU A 34 10.11 -1.01 4.26
N GLU A 35 9.63 0.22 4.41
CA GLU A 35 8.85 0.63 5.58
C GLU A 35 7.36 0.32 5.35
N ASN A 36 6.62 0.00 6.41
CA ASN A 36 5.17 -0.21 6.30
C ASN A 36 4.41 1.12 6.28
N ARG A 37 4.77 1.99 5.32
CA ARG A 37 4.18 3.33 5.15
C ARG A 37 4.01 3.60 3.66
N PHE A 38 2.76 3.75 3.25
CA PHE A 38 2.39 3.87 1.85
C PHE A 38 1.44 5.05 1.64
N LEU A 39 1.61 5.76 0.52
CA LEU A 39 0.67 6.76 0.05
C LEU A 39 -0.33 6.10 -0.89
N VAL A 40 -1.63 6.35 -0.70
CA VAL A 40 -2.65 5.94 -1.67
C VAL A 40 -2.57 6.87 -2.89
N SER A 41 -2.18 6.33 -4.04
CA SER A 41 -2.07 7.11 -5.28
C SER A 41 -3.33 7.09 -6.13
N ALA A 42 -4.05 5.97 -6.14
CA ALA A 42 -5.30 5.83 -6.88
C ALA A 42 -6.22 4.77 -6.27
N VAL A 43 -7.51 4.88 -6.57
CA VAL A 43 -8.52 3.88 -6.19
C VAL A 43 -9.30 3.45 -7.43
N ASN A 44 -9.00 2.24 -7.90
CA ASN A 44 -9.60 1.62 -9.08
C ASN A 44 -10.38 0.35 -8.66
N ARG A 45 -10.08 -0.81 -9.27
CA ARG A 45 -10.58 -2.13 -8.82
C ARG A 45 -9.98 -2.56 -7.46
N GLY A 46 -9.00 -1.81 -6.96
CA GLY A 46 -8.33 -1.94 -5.68
C GLY A 46 -7.65 -0.61 -5.32
N MET A 47 -6.87 -0.62 -4.26
CA MET A 47 -6.12 0.54 -3.77
C MET A 47 -4.70 0.46 -4.32
N GLN A 48 -4.31 1.45 -5.11
CA GLN A 48 -2.95 1.59 -5.58
C GLN A 48 -2.16 2.39 -4.55
N LEU A 49 -1.05 1.80 -4.10
CA LEU A 49 -0.20 2.30 -3.03
C LEU A 49 1.21 2.52 -3.56
N ILE A 50 1.84 3.60 -3.16
CA ILE A 50 3.24 3.90 -3.42
C ILE A 50 3.98 3.90 -2.09
N CYS A 51 5.09 3.17 -2.00
CA CYS A 51 5.93 3.18 -0.81
C CYS A 51 6.49 4.58 -0.59
N TYR A 52 6.35 5.12 0.62
CA TYR A 52 6.99 6.38 0.95
C TYR A 52 8.51 6.17 0.96
N GLY A 53 9.24 6.89 0.10
CA GLY A 53 10.69 6.76 -0.04
C GLY A 53 11.20 5.66 -0.97
N GLY A 54 10.33 4.97 -1.71
CA GLY A 54 10.72 3.94 -2.67
C GLY A 54 10.00 4.03 -4.02
N SER A 55 10.52 3.34 -5.04
CA SER A 55 9.89 3.23 -6.37
C SER A 55 8.81 2.14 -6.45
N LEU A 56 8.48 1.50 -5.33
CA LEU A 56 7.56 0.38 -5.28
C LEU A 56 6.10 0.84 -5.31
N CYS A 57 5.37 0.39 -6.33
CA CYS A 57 3.92 0.55 -6.46
C CYS A 57 3.22 -0.80 -6.32
N VAL A 58 2.22 -0.90 -5.46
CA VAL A 58 1.45 -2.13 -5.22
C VAL A 58 -0.04 -1.86 -5.27
N THR A 59 -0.81 -2.83 -5.78
CA THR A 59 -2.28 -2.78 -5.74
C THR A 59 -2.77 -3.81 -4.74
N VAL A 60 -3.54 -3.36 -3.74
CA VAL A 60 -4.09 -4.21 -2.69
C VAL A 60 -5.60 -3.98 -2.52
N PRO A 61 -6.37 -4.96 -2.03
CA PRO A 61 -7.74 -4.72 -1.64
C PRO A 61 -7.80 -3.80 -0.41
N ALA A 62 -8.85 -2.99 -0.30
CA ALA A 62 -9.00 -2.04 0.81
C ALA A 62 -9.06 -2.72 2.19
N SER A 63 -9.45 -3.99 2.25
CA SER A 63 -9.47 -4.78 3.48
C SER A 63 -8.09 -5.01 4.10
N GLU A 64 -7.02 -4.87 3.32
CA GLU A 64 -5.64 -5.10 3.75
C GLU A 64 -4.93 -3.84 4.26
N ILE A 65 -5.65 -2.72 4.31
CA ILE A 65 -5.12 -1.41 4.66
C ILE A 65 -5.54 -1.02 6.07
N VAL A 66 -4.65 -0.35 6.80
CA VAL A 66 -4.90 0.30 8.09
C VAL A 66 -4.52 1.78 7.96
N LEU A 67 -5.39 2.67 8.43
CA LEU A 67 -5.07 4.11 8.48
C LEU A 67 -4.00 4.35 9.56
N VAL A 68 -3.01 5.16 9.21
CA VAL A 68 -1.94 5.61 10.12
C VAL A 68 -2.32 6.95 10.74
#